data_AF-A0A7C9E5E0-F1
#
_entry.id   AF-A0A7C9E5E0-F1
#
_cell.length_a   1.000
_cell.length_b   1.000
_cell.length_c   1.000
_cell.angle_alpha   90.00
_cell.angle_beta   90.00
_cell.angle_gamma   90.00
#
_symmetry.space_group_name_H-M   'P 1'
#
loop_
_entity.id
_entity.type
_entity.pdbx_description
1 polymer ?
#
loop_
_entity_poly.entity_id
_entity_poly.type
_entity_poly.pdbx_seq_one_letter_code
_entity_poly.pdbx_strand_id
1 'polypeptide(L)'
;PYPRIHFMLSSYAPVISAEKAYHEQLSVPEITTAVFEPSSMMAKCDPRHGKYMACCLMYRGDVVPKDVNTAVASIKTRRTVQFVDWCPTGFKCGINYQPPTVVPGGDLAKVKRAVCMISNNTAVAEV
;
A
#
# COMPACT_ATOMS: atom_id res chain seq x y z
N PRO A 1 -18.49 2.24 1.16
CA PRO A 1 -19.45 3.28 1.63
C PRO A 1 -20.87 3.08 1.08
N TYR A 2 -20.99 2.77 -0.21
CA TYR A 2 -22.28 2.48 -0.86
C TYR A 2 -22.24 1.11 -1.56
N PRO A 3 -23.37 0.38 -1.64
CA PRO A 3 -23.40 -0.98 -2.20
C PRO A 3 -22.89 -1.08 -3.64
N ARG A 4 -23.09 -0.05 -4.47
CA ARG A 4 -22.62 -0.04 -5.88
C ARG A 4 -21.14 0.32 -6.05
N ILE A 5 -20.48 0.86 -5.02
CA ILE A 5 -19.10 1.34 -5.08
C ILE A 5 -18.22 0.36 -4.30
N HIS A 6 -18.08 -0.85 -4.84
CA HIS A 6 -17.37 -1.99 -4.23
C HIS A 6 -16.17 -2.47 -5.06
N PHE A 7 -15.73 -1.67 -6.04
CA PHE A 7 -14.52 -1.93 -6.80
C PHE A 7 -13.31 -1.36 -6.06
N MET A 8 -12.33 -2.22 -5.80
CA MET A 8 -11.17 -1.87 -4.98
C MET A 8 -9.92 -1.85 -5.86
N LEU A 9 -9.06 -0.87 -5.62
CA LEU A 9 -7.71 -0.83 -6.17
C LEU A 9 -6.76 -1.49 -5.19
N SER A 10 -5.97 -2.44 -5.68
CA SER A 10 -4.90 -3.09 -4.94
C SER A 10 -3.53 -2.57 -5.34
N SER A 11 -2.64 -2.43 -4.36
CA SER A 11 -1.24 -2.06 -4.56
C SER A 11 -0.37 -2.85 -3.59
N TYR A 12 0.85 -3.18 -4.00
CA TYR A 12 1.76 -3.99 -3.19
C TYR A 12 3.17 -3.43 -3.22
N ALA A 13 3.81 -3.40 -2.06
CA ALA A 13 5.22 -3.04 -1.97
C ALA A 13 5.93 -3.83 -0.85
N PRO A 14 7.21 -4.17 -1.04
CA PRO A 14 7.98 -3.97 -2.27
C PRO A 14 7.82 -5.14 -3.24
N VAL A 15 8.01 -4.87 -4.54
CA VAL A 15 8.17 -5.90 -5.59
C VAL A 15 9.61 -5.82 -6.08
N ILE A 16 10.49 -6.67 -5.55
CA ILE A 16 11.93 -6.66 -5.83
C ILE A 16 12.34 -8.00 -6.44
N SER A 17 13.15 -7.94 -7.51
CA SER A 17 13.74 -9.14 -8.13
C SER A 17 14.72 -9.83 -7.17
N ALA A 18 14.72 -11.16 -7.15
CA ALA A 18 15.66 -11.99 -6.41
C ALA A 18 17.13 -11.62 -6.69
N GLU A 19 17.44 -11.13 -7.90
CA GLU A 19 18.79 -10.69 -8.31
C GLU A 19 19.22 -9.37 -7.66
N LYS A 20 18.26 -8.52 -7.24
CA LYS A 20 18.50 -7.17 -6.70
C LYS A 20 18.34 -7.08 -5.18
N ALA A 21 18.18 -8.21 -4.50
CA ALA A 21 17.82 -8.29 -3.08
C ALA A 21 18.85 -7.67 -2.11
N TYR A 22 20.12 -7.54 -2.52
CA TYR A 22 21.22 -7.20 -1.62
C TYR A 22 21.41 -5.71 -1.35
N HIS A 23 20.74 -4.83 -2.11
CA HIS A 23 21.07 -3.39 -2.08
C HIS A 23 20.10 -2.52 -1.25
N GLU A 24 18.90 -3.01 -0.90
CA GLU A 24 17.88 -2.16 -0.27
C GLU A 24 17.11 -2.91 0.83
N GLN A 25 17.27 -2.50 2.08
CA GLN A 25 16.32 -2.84 3.15
C GLN A 25 15.33 -1.71 3.31
N LEU A 26 14.14 -1.89 2.74
CA LEU A 26 13.10 -0.88 2.80
C LEU A 26 12.48 -0.82 4.21
N SER A 27 12.44 0.38 4.76
CA SER A 27 11.78 0.76 6.00
C SER A 27 10.26 0.76 5.87
N VAL A 28 9.55 0.76 7.01
CA VAL A 28 8.08 0.87 7.01
C VAL A 28 7.59 2.15 6.28
N PRO A 29 8.17 3.35 6.53
CA PRO A 29 7.78 4.55 5.77
C PRO A 29 7.99 4.45 4.26
N GLU A 30 9.07 3.81 3.81
CA GLU A 30 9.37 3.64 2.37
C GLU A 30 8.37 2.72 1.69
N ILE A 31 8.10 1.52 2.25
CA ILE A 31 7.10 0.60 1.66
C ILE A 31 5.69 1.19 1.73
N THR A 32 5.39 1.96 2.79
CA THR A 32 4.09 2.65 2.94
C THR A 32 3.93 3.73 1.88
N THR A 33 5.00 4.47 1.59
CA THR A 33 5.02 5.45 0.50
C THR A 33 4.80 4.78 -0.85
N ALA A 34 5.55 3.70 -1.11
CA ALA A 34 5.54 3.02 -2.39
C ALA A 34 4.15 2.51 -2.80
N VAL A 35 3.30 2.07 -1.87
CA VAL A 35 1.95 1.61 -2.23
C VAL A 35 1.01 2.72 -2.69
N PHE A 36 1.31 4.00 -2.45
CA PHE A 36 0.56 5.14 -2.99
C PHE A 36 1.09 5.62 -4.35
N GLU A 37 2.22 5.08 -4.82
CA GLU A 37 2.75 5.40 -6.14
C GLU A 37 1.96 4.66 -7.23
N PRO A 38 1.61 5.32 -8.36
CA PRO A 38 0.89 4.67 -9.46
C PRO A 38 1.59 3.42 -10.01
N SER A 39 2.93 3.36 -9.95
CA SER A 39 3.72 2.22 -10.42
C SER A 39 3.51 0.94 -9.62
N SER A 40 3.00 1.03 -8.39
CA SER A 40 2.73 -0.11 -7.51
C SER A 40 1.29 -0.61 -7.62
N MET A 41 0.42 0.11 -8.34
CA MET A 41 -0.97 -0.26 -8.53
C MET A 41 -1.08 -1.48 -9.43
N MET A 42 -1.97 -2.40 -9.07
CA MET A 42 -2.26 -3.61 -9.85
C MET A 42 -3.37 -3.41 -10.89
N ALA A 43 -3.89 -2.19 -11.00
CA ALA A 43 -4.83 -1.77 -12.02
C ALA A 43 -4.27 -0.53 -12.72
N LYS A 44 -4.53 -0.41 -14.03
CA LYS A 44 -4.04 0.69 -14.85
C LYS A 44 -4.92 1.92 -14.66
N CYS A 45 -4.71 2.65 -13.56
CA CYS A 45 -5.35 3.92 -13.26
C CYS A 45 -4.41 4.78 -12.40
N ASP A 46 -4.58 6.10 -12.45
CA ASP A 46 -3.82 6.99 -11.58
C ASP A 46 -4.66 7.40 -10.35
N PRO A 47 -4.33 6.90 -9.14
CA PRO A 47 -5.09 7.21 -7.93
C PRO A 47 -5.12 8.70 -7.57
N ARG A 48 -4.21 9.51 -8.14
CA ARG A 48 -4.11 10.95 -7.94
C ARG A 48 -5.19 11.74 -8.67
N HIS A 49 -5.82 11.17 -9.70
CA HIS A 49 -6.97 11.76 -10.40
C HIS A 49 -8.29 11.54 -9.64
N GLY A 50 -8.28 10.68 -8.63
CA GLY A 50 -9.45 10.36 -7.84
C GLY A 50 -9.34 10.81 -6.38
N LYS A 51 -10.36 10.44 -5.61
CA LYS A 51 -10.38 10.59 -4.16
C LYS A 51 -10.56 9.24 -3.49
N TYR A 52 -9.83 9.04 -2.40
CA TYR A 52 -9.96 7.87 -1.54
C TYR A 52 -11.22 7.97 -0.69
N MET A 53 -12.04 6.91 -0.75
CA MET A 53 -13.19 6.69 0.12
C MET A 53 -12.83 5.77 1.30
N ALA A 54 -11.87 4.87 1.11
CA ALA A 54 -11.34 3.99 2.13
C ALA A 54 -9.95 3.49 1.72
N CYS A 55 -9.09 3.24 2.69
CA CYS A 55 -7.76 2.69 2.49
C CYS A 55 -7.41 1.70 3.61
N CYS A 56 -7.06 0.48 3.26
CA CYS A 56 -6.60 -0.55 4.18
C CYS A 56 -5.15 -0.90 3.87
N LEU A 57 -4.26 -0.76 4.85
CA LEU A 57 -2.85 -1.13 4.77
C LEU A 57 -2.63 -2.41 5.57
N MET A 58 -2.32 -3.50 4.87
CA MET A 58 -2.07 -4.82 5.45
C MET A 58 -0.58 -5.12 5.41
N TYR A 59 0.09 -4.84 6.52
CA TYR A 59 1.51 -5.06 6.69
C TYR A 59 1.82 -6.51 7.05
N ARG A 60 3.00 -6.96 6.66
CA ARG A 60 3.52 -8.28 6.97
C ARG A 60 5.01 -8.24 7.34
N GLY A 61 5.44 -9.08 8.27
CA GLY A 61 6.82 -9.27 8.69
C GLY A 61 7.28 -8.36 9.82
N ASP A 62 8.57 -8.00 9.79
CA ASP A 62 9.23 -7.16 10.80
C ASP A 62 8.73 -5.71 10.73
N VAL A 63 7.63 -5.42 11.41
CA VAL A 63 6.91 -4.15 11.36
C VAL A 63 6.53 -3.71 12.77
N VAL A 64 7.00 -2.53 13.17
CA VAL A 64 6.68 -1.93 14.47
C VAL A 64 5.44 -1.04 14.34
N PRO A 65 4.41 -1.19 15.19
CA PRO A 65 3.17 -0.39 15.11
C PRO A 65 3.40 1.14 15.17
N LYS A 66 4.40 1.60 15.92
CA LYS A 66 4.79 3.02 15.99
C LYS A 66 5.21 3.57 14.63
N ASP A 67 5.96 2.78 13.87
CA ASP A 67 6.47 3.19 12.56
C ASP A 67 5.33 3.24 11.54
N VAL A 68 4.36 2.32 11.63
CA VAL A 68 3.13 2.36 10.83
C VAL A 68 2.34 3.64 11.10
N ASN A 69 2.12 4.00 12.37
CA ASN A 69 1.41 5.23 12.72
C ASN A 69 2.13 6.48 12.19
N THR A 70 3.45 6.52 12.30
CA THR A 70 4.29 7.62 11.81
C THR A 70 4.23 7.72 10.28
N ALA A 71 4.34 6.58 9.59
CA ALA A 71 4.25 6.52 8.13
C ALA A 71 2.87 6.97 7.63
N VAL A 72 1.78 6.49 8.23
CA VAL A 72 0.41 6.89 7.87
C VAL A 72 0.16 8.37 8.15
N ALA A 73 0.68 8.91 9.26
CA ALA A 73 0.61 10.34 9.53
C ALA A 73 1.30 11.16 8.44
N SER A 74 2.47 10.72 7.96
CA SER A 74 3.16 11.34 6.83
C SER A 74 2.38 11.23 5.51
N ILE A 75 1.72 10.10 5.23
CA ILE A 75 0.88 9.96 4.04
C ILE A 75 -0.30 10.94 4.05
N LYS A 76 -0.95 11.13 5.20
CA LYS A 76 -2.10 12.03 5.34
C LYS A 76 -1.78 13.49 5.02
N THR A 77 -0.53 13.92 5.12
CA THR A 77 -0.14 15.31 4.80
C THR A 77 0.18 15.51 3.32
N ARG A 78 0.25 14.44 2.53
CA ARG A 78 0.58 14.52 1.10
C ARG A 78 -0.61 15.01 0.29
N ARG A 79 -0.39 16.04 -0.52
CA ARG A 79 -1.41 16.60 -1.43
C ARG A 79 -1.91 15.62 -2.49
N THR A 80 -1.12 14.60 -2.81
CA THR A 80 -1.44 13.55 -3.78
C THR A 80 -2.35 12.46 -3.22
N VAL A 81 -2.55 12.41 -1.90
CA VAL A 81 -3.42 11.43 -1.24
C VAL A 81 -4.62 12.16 -0.66
N GLN A 82 -5.66 12.30 -1.47
CA GLN A 82 -6.86 13.06 -1.10
C GLN A 82 -7.99 12.11 -0.73
N PHE A 83 -8.53 12.26 0.47
CA PHE A 83 -9.76 11.58 0.86
C PHE A 83 -10.98 12.43 0.52
N VAL A 84 -12.12 11.78 0.37
CA VAL A 84 -13.42 12.44 0.34
C VAL A 84 -13.72 13.13 1.67
N ASP A 85 -14.42 14.26 1.62
CA ASP A 85 -14.58 15.17 2.76
C ASP A 85 -15.34 14.52 3.94
N TRP A 86 -16.22 13.55 3.65
CA TRP A 86 -16.95 12.78 4.65
C TRP A 86 -16.16 11.60 5.24
N CYS A 87 -14.92 11.36 4.82
CA CYS A 87 -14.04 10.30 5.36
C CYS A 87 -12.58 10.76 5.54
N PRO A 88 -12.30 11.75 6.40
CA PRO A 88 -10.96 12.32 6.55
C PRO A 88 -9.94 11.36 7.19
N THR A 89 -10.39 10.31 7.87
CA THR A 89 -9.55 9.34 8.61
C THR A 89 -9.69 7.91 8.07
N GLY A 90 -9.98 7.75 6.77
CA GLY A 90 -10.32 6.47 6.14
C GLY A 90 -9.23 5.39 6.06
N PHE A 91 -8.20 5.43 6.92
CA PHE A 91 -7.14 4.41 7.00
C PHE A 91 -7.47 3.34 8.04
N LYS A 92 -7.35 2.07 7.63
CA LYS A 92 -7.28 0.92 8.53
C LYS A 92 -5.94 0.24 8.36
N CYS A 93 -5.30 -0.14 9.46
CA CYS A 93 -4.01 -0.83 9.41
C CYS A 93 -4.14 -2.21 10.07
N GLY A 94 -3.57 -3.24 9.45
CA GLY A 94 -3.41 -4.57 10.02
C GLY A 94 -1.96 -5.01 9.91
N ILE A 95 -1.47 -5.76 10.89
CA ILE A 95 -0.08 -6.25 10.92
C ILE A 95 -0.10 -7.76 11.16
N ASN A 96 0.58 -8.51 10.30
CA ASN A 96 0.90 -9.91 10.53
C ASN A 96 2.42 -10.04 10.71
N TYR A 97 2.88 -10.46 11.88
CA TYR A 97 4.31 -10.51 12.20
C TYR A 97 5.09 -11.62 11.46
N GLN A 98 4.41 -12.56 10.79
CA GLN A 98 5.08 -13.56 9.97
C GLN A 98 5.65 -12.91 8.71
N PRO A 99 6.96 -13.08 8.40
CA PRO A 99 7.54 -12.54 7.17
C PRO A 99 6.81 -13.02 5.90
N PRO A 100 6.84 -12.23 4.80
CA PRO A 100 6.42 -12.71 3.49
C PRO A 100 7.22 -13.95 3.08
N THR A 101 6.52 -14.96 2.55
CA THR A 101 7.14 -16.16 2.00
C THR A 101 7.24 -16.04 0.49
N VAL A 102 8.36 -16.50 -0.07
CA VAL A 102 8.57 -16.59 -1.52
C VAL A 102 8.57 -18.04 -1.96
N VAL A 103 8.16 -18.30 -3.20
CA VAL A 103 8.21 -19.63 -3.79
C VAL A 103 9.67 -19.97 -4.13
N PRO A 104 10.17 -21.17 -3.79
CA PRO A 104 11.50 -21.62 -4.23
C PRO A 104 11.62 -21.55 -5.76
N GLY A 105 12.68 -20.91 -6.26
CA GLY A 105 12.89 -20.69 -7.70
C GLY A 105 12.04 -19.58 -8.32
N GLY A 106 11.27 -18.83 -7.53
CA GLY A 106 10.52 -17.66 -8.01
C GLY A 106 11.38 -16.40 -8.13
N ASP A 107 10.82 -15.41 -8.83
CA ASP A 107 11.54 -14.19 -9.19
C ASP A 107 11.61 -13.14 -8.07
N LEU A 108 10.85 -13.32 -6.99
CA LEU A 108 10.77 -12.34 -5.90
C LEU A 108 11.83 -12.57 -4.83
N ALA A 109 12.48 -11.49 -4.42
CA ALA A 109 13.41 -11.49 -3.31
C ALA A 109 12.73 -11.81 -1.97
N LYS A 110 13.44 -12.50 -1.09
CA LYS A 110 13.05 -12.62 0.32
C LYS A 110 13.18 -11.26 0.99
N VAL A 111 12.08 -10.74 1.52
CA VAL A 111 12.02 -9.45 2.21
C VAL A 111 11.61 -9.62 3.66
N LYS A 112 12.14 -8.77 4.54
CA LYS A 112 11.78 -8.79 5.97
C LYS A 112 10.37 -8.28 6.24
N ARG A 113 9.86 -7.41 5.37
CA ARG A 113 8.58 -6.73 5.50
C ARG A 113 7.97 -6.38 4.15
N ALA A 114 6.65 -6.33 4.11
CA ALA A 114 5.88 -5.88 2.95
C ALA A 114 4.55 -5.26 3.41
N VAL A 115 3.88 -4.55 2.51
CA VAL A 115 2.55 -4.00 2.71
C VAL A 115 1.70 -4.20 1.46
N CYS A 116 0.48 -4.67 1.65
CA CYS A 116 -0.56 -4.68 0.65
C CYS A 116 -1.57 -3.58 0.99
N MET A 117 -1.82 -2.68 0.05
CA MET A 117 -2.89 -1.70 0.16
C MET A 117 -4.11 -2.18 -0.62
N ILE A 118 -5.27 -2.16 0.02
CA ILE A 118 -6.57 -2.31 -0.63
C ILE A 118 -7.36 -1.02 -0.38
N SER A 119 -7.69 -0.31 -1.45
CA SER A 119 -8.28 1.02 -1.37
C SER A 119 -9.51 1.15 -2.25
N ASN A 120 -10.47 1.94 -1.81
CA ASN A 120 -11.61 2.34 -2.61
C ASN A 120 -11.32 3.78 -3.05
N ASN A 121 -11.01 3.99 -4.33
CA ASN A 121 -10.66 5.28 -4.89
C ASN A 121 -11.46 5.49 -6.19
N THR A 122 -11.99 6.69 -6.40
CA THR A 122 -12.80 7.02 -7.58
C THR A 122 -12.05 6.88 -8.92
N ALA A 123 -10.72 6.87 -8.91
CA ALA A 123 -9.89 6.62 -10.09
C ALA A 123 -10.14 5.25 -10.73
N VAL A 124 -10.77 4.31 -10.01
CA VAL A 124 -11.21 3.02 -10.60
C VAL A 124 -12.16 3.19 -11.79
N ALA A 125 -12.81 4.35 -11.94
CA ALA A 125 -13.65 4.66 -13.10
C ALA A 125 -12.85 4.83 -14.42
N GLU A 126 -11.52 4.89 -14.36
CA GLU A 126 -10.64 4.91 -15.54
C GLU A 126 -10.41 3.51 -16.14
N VAL A 127 -10.75 2.44 -15.40
CA VAL A 127 -10.56 1.03 -15.79
C VAL A 127 -11.80 0.51 -16.49
#